data_AF-A0A7C3BID2-F1
#
_entry.id   AF-A0A7C3BID2-F1
#
_cell.length_a   1.000
_cell.length_b   1.000
_cell.length_c   1.000
_cell.angle_alpha   90.00
_cell.angle_beta   90.00
_cell.angle_gamma   90.00
#
_symmetry.space_group_name_H-M   'P 1'
#
loop_
_entity.id
_entity.type
_entity.pdbx_description
1 polymer ?
#
loop_
_entity_poly.entity_id
_entity_poly.type
_entity_poly.pdbx_seq_one_letter_code
_entity_poly.pdbx_strand_id
1 'polypeptide(L)'
;MPVITEVELRDRIRRPRRGLKVTVPPGVRFSPSARDFIAQWGLEIVEERQEPQPPAPEPTPGAGGQRPAWDKPASFPVQFSGERPRCPVCGQPVHDKPEHMTQLDATHFAPKNIPRLRFRGKMDSVQGLMQLIAARARSWRLTDLAGHLDTLAAYCREIVSAEYNDREVAPIEVAGLDEAALREATHHPQKVLGIPHLTPGPDDHEILHWLNYLRAQVREAELGALDAFAPPPMYEPTRPDLIRALNRLSSAVYYLELLYKAGQFDWRVP
;
A
#
# COMPACT_ATOMS: atom_id res chain seq x y z
N MET A 1 -2.35 -15.38 -31.41
CA MET A 1 -3.68 -14.76 -31.67
C MET A 1 -4.58 -15.11 -30.50
N PRO A 2 -5.16 -14.14 -29.79
CA PRO A 2 -6.04 -14.43 -28.65
C PRO A 2 -7.37 -15.03 -29.14
N VAL A 3 -7.85 -16.07 -28.45
CA VAL A 3 -9.17 -16.65 -28.69
C VAL A 3 -10.07 -16.29 -27.52
N ILE A 4 -11.15 -15.55 -27.76
CA ILE A 4 -12.15 -15.25 -26.73
C ILE A 4 -13.18 -16.38 -26.67
N THR A 5 -13.39 -16.91 -25.47
CA THR A 5 -14.39 -17.96 -25.18
C THR A 5 -15.71 -17.38 -24.67
N GLU A 6 -16.78 -18.17 -24.69
CA GLU A 6 -18.07 -17.75 -24.14
C GLU A 6 -17.98 -17.40 -22.64
N VAL A 7 -17.17 -18.15 -21.89
CA VAL A 7 -16.96 -17.93 -20.45
C VAL A 7 -16.37 -16.54 -20.21
N GLU A 8 -15.38 -16.14 -21.01
CA GLU A 8 -14.77 -14.81 -20.93
C GLU A 8 -15.76 -13.69 -21.31
N LEU A 9 -16.66 -13.92 -22.28
CA LEU A 9 -17.71 -12.96 -22.61
C LEU A 9 -18.72 -12.81 -21.47
N ARG A 10 -19.11 -13.92 -20.82
CA ARG A 10 -20.02 -13.89 -19.66
C ARG A 10 -19.40 -13.18 -18.47
N ASP A 11 -18.13 -13.41 -18.18
CA ASP A 11 -17.41 -12.75 -17.08
C ASP A 11 -17.25 -11.25 -17.30
N ARG A 12 -16.99 -10.82 -18.54
CA ARG A 12 -16.88 -9.40 -18.90
C ARG A 12 -18.22 -8.67 -18.84
N ILE A 13 -19.29 -9.28 -19.33
CA ILE A 13 -20.60 -8.63 -19.45
C ILE A 13 -21.41 -8.72 -18.15
N ARG A 14 -21.26 -9.81 -17.39
CA ARG A 14 -22.00 -10.20 -16.16
C ARG A 14 -23.52 -10.32 -16.31
N ARG A 15 -24.19 -9.36 -16.97
CA ARG A 15 -25.64 -9.33 -17.23
C ARG A 15 -25.88 -9.01 -18.72
N PRO A 16 -26.08 -10.03 -19.57
CA PRO A 16 -26.24 -9.80 -21.00
C PRO A 16 -27.57 -9.08 -21.29
N ARG A 17 -27.50 -8.07 -22.16
CA ARG A 17 -28.65 -7.33 -22.70
C ARG A 17 -28.52 -7.31 -24.22
N ARG A 18 -29.67 -7.29 -24.92
CA ARG A 18 -29.66 -7.22 -26.38
C ARG A 18 -29.08 -5.89 -26.86
N GLY A 19 -28.18 -5.93 -27.85
CA GLY A 19 -27.54 -4.74 -28.42
C GLY A 19 -26.41 -4.14 -27.55
N LEU A 20 -25.88 -4.88 -26.58
CA LEU A 20 -24.76 -4.40 -25.77
C LEU A 20 -23.48 -4.35 -26.61
N LYS A 21 -22.76 -3.21 -26.55
CA LYS A 21 -21.46 -3.04 -27.18
C LYS A 21 -20.36 -3.68 -26.35
N VAL A 22 -19.57 -4.55 -26.96
CA VAL A 22 -18.45 -5.24 -26.31
C VAL A 22 -17.17 -4.87 -27.04
N THR A 23 -16.27 -4.19 -26.33
CA THR A 23 -14.96 -3.81 -26.85
C THR A 23 -14.01 -5.01 -26.80
N VAL A 24 -13.40 -5.35 -27.93
CA VAL A 24 -12.41 -6.43 -28.02
C VAL A 24 -11.10 -5.93 -28.61
N PRO A 25 -9.95 -6.49 -28.19
CA PRO A 25 -8.67 -6.19 -28.80
C PRO A 25 -8.67 -6.52 -30.31
N PRO A 26 -7.88 -5.81 -31.13
CA PRO A 26 -7.81 -6.07 -32.56
C PRO A 26 -7.24 -7.47 -32.85
N GLY A 27 -7.85 -8.17 -33.82
CA GLY A 27 -7.36 -9.47 -34.31
C GLY A 27 -7.73 -10.70 -33.46
N VAL A 28 -8.74 -10.60 -32.60
CA VAL A 28 -9.24 -11.72 -31.79
C VAL A 28 -10.11 -12.68 -32.60
N ARG A 29 -9.98 -14.00 -32.37
CA ARG A 29 -10.91 -15.02 -32.88
C ARG A 29 -11.89 -15.43 -31.78
N PHE A 30 -13.16 -15.65 -32.13
CA PHE A 30 -14.16 -16.19 -31.21
C PHE A 30 -14.30 -17.69 -31.37
N SER A 31 -14.40 -18.42 -30.25
CA SER A 31 -14.80 -19.84 -30.25
C SER A 31 -16.22 -20.02 -30.83
N PRO A 32 -16.60 -21.22 -31.31
CA PRO A 32 -17.95 -21.47 -31.82
C PRO A 32 -19.06 -21.05 -30.83
N SER A 33 -18.92 -21.46 -29.56
CA SER A 33 -19.88 -21.09 -28.49
C SER A 33 -19.91 -19.58 -28.19
N ALA A 34 -18.79 -18.87 -28.34
CA ALA A 34 -18.75 -17.41 -28.20
C ALA A 34 -19.53 -16.72 -29.33
N ARG A 35 -19.46 -17.24 -30.56
CA ARG A 35 -20.23 -16.71 -31.71
C ARG A 35 -21.73 -16.92 -31.52
N ASP A 36 -22.12 -18.10 -31.02
CA ASP A 36 -23.51 -18.41 -30.71
C ASP A 36 -24.06 -17.47 -29.64
N PHE A 37 -23.25 -17.18 -28.60
CA PHE A 37 -23.61 -16.23 -27.55
C PHE A 37 -23.75 -14.78 -28.09
N ILE A 38 -22.84 -14.34 -28.95
CA ILE A 38 -22.92 -13.03 -29.63
C ILE A 38 -24.21 -12.93 -30.45
N ALA A 39 -24.55 -13.97 -31.21
CA ALA A 39 -25.75 -14.01 -32.04
C ALA A 39 -27.03 -14.03 -31.20
N GLN A 40 -27.07 -14.84 -30.13
CA GLN A 40 -28.20 -14.97 -29.22
C GLN A 40 -28.60 -13.63 -28.58
N TRP A 41 -27.59 -12.83 -28.20
CA TRP A 41 -27.78 -11.55 -27.52
C TRP A 41 -27.63 -10.35 -28.46
N GLY A 42 -27.40 -10.55 -29.76
CA GLY A 42 -27.20 -9.45 -30.71
C GLY A 42 -26.15 -8.44 -30.22
N LEU A 43 -25.00 -8.93 -29.74
CA LEU A 43 -23.94 -8.07 -29.21
C LEU A 43 -23.24 -7.34 -30.36
N GLU A 44 -22.98 -6.05 -30.18
CA GLU A 44 -22.21 -5.26 -31.13
C GLU A 44 -20.73 -5.31 -30.75
N ILE A 45 -19.90 -5.94 -31.60
CA ILE A 45 -18.46 -6.05 -31.34
C ILE A 45 -17.78 -4.80 -31.88
N VAL A 46 -17.15 -4.04 -30.99
CA VAL A 46 -16.37 -2.86 -31.36
C VAL A 46 -14.90 -3.19 -31.17
N GLU A 47 -14.12 -3.12 -32.25
CA GLU A 47 -12.67 -3.26 -32.15
C GLU A 47 -12.08 -2.03 -31.46
N GLU A 48 -11.19 -2.27 -30.50
CA GLU A 48 -10.48 -1.23 -29.78
C GLU A 48 -9.58 -0.45 -30.76
N ARG A 49 -10.07 0.67 -31.28
CA ARG A 49 -9.22 1.66 -31.94
C ARG A 49 -8.47 2.40 -30.84
N GLN A 50 -7.14 2.27 -30.82
CA GLN A 50 -6.29 3.19 -30.09
C GLN A 50 -6.43 4.57 -30.73
N GLU A 51 -7.36 5.39 -30.23
CA GLU A 51 -7.25 6.84 -30.35
C GLU A 51 -6.20 7.30 -29.33
N PRO A 52 -5.26 8.19 -29.72
CA PRO A 52 -4.31 8.77 -28.79
C PRO A 52 -5.10 9.49 -27.71
N GLN A 53 -5.04 8.98 -26.49
CA GLN A 53 -5.67 9.59 -25.34
C GLN A 53 -4.99 10.96 -25.11
N PRO A 54 -5.72 12.08 -25.16
CA PRO A 54 -5.11 13.38 -24.91
C PRO A 54 -4.52 13.40 -23.50
N PRO A 55 -3.34 13.99 -23.30
CA PRO A 55 -2.69 14.05 -22.01
C PRO A 55 -3.65 14.66 -20.99
N ALA A 56 -3.75 14.02 -19.83
CA ALA A 56 -4.55 14.51 -18.72
C ALA A 56 -4.13 15.96 -18.40
N PRO A 57 -5.08 16.86 -18.09
CA PRO A 57 -4.76 18.25 -17.79
C PRO A 57 -3.80 18.28 -16.59
N GLU A 58 -2.68 18.97 -16.78
CA GLU A 58 -1.68 19.20 -15.75
C GLU A 58 -2.36 19.83 -14.53
N PRO A 59 -2.17 19.28 -13.32
CA PRO A 59 -2.64 19.94 -12.12
C PRO A 59 -1.89 21.27 -11.98
N THR A 60 -2.67 22.34 -11.89
CA THR A 60 -2.19 23.69 -11.59
C THR A 60 -1.30 23.64 -10.33
N PRO A 61 -0.10 24.24 -10.34
CA PRO A 61 0.83 24.13 -9.22
C PRO A 61 0.30 24.94 -8.02
N GLY A 62 -0.41 24.27 -7.13
CA GLY A 62 -0.53 24.67 -5.74
C GLY A 62 0.70 24.17 -4.97
N ALA A 63 1.28 25.04 -4.14
CA ALA A 63 2.48 24.77 -3.36
C ALA A 63 2.42 23.41 -2.63
N GLY A 64 3.19 22.43 -3.13
CA GLY A 64 3.32 21.10 -2.55
C GLY A 64 4.28 20.27 -3.40
N GLY A 65 5.38 19.80 -2.82
CA GLY A 65 6.40 19.01 -3.52
C GLY A 65 5.82 17.79 -4.24
N GLN A 66 6.50 17.36 -5.30
CA GLN A 66 6.16 16.13 -6.03
C GLN A 66 6.10 14.95 -5.06
N ARG A 67 4.99 14.21 -5.08
CA ARG A 67 4.83 13.00 -4.26
C ARG A 67 5.68 11.85 -4.84
N PRO A 68 6.22 10.97 -4.00
CA PRO A 68 7.06 9.87 -4.46
C PRO A 68 6.26 8.85 -5.29
N ALA A 69 6.95 8.14 -6.18
CA ALA A 69 6.33 7.25 -7.18
C ALA A 69 5.54 6.06 -6.60
N TRP A 70 5.77 5.71 -5.33
CA TRP A 70 5.07 4.67 -4.60
C TRP A 70 3.77 5.17 -3.93
N ASP A 71 3.57 6.48 -3.77
CA ASP A 71 2.37 7.07 -3.18
C ASP A 71 1.22 7.10 -4.19
N LYS A 72 0.62 5.92 -4.42
CA LYS A 72 -0.49 5.71 -5.36
C LYS A 72 -1.73 5.12 -4.65
N PRO A 73 -2.95 5.37 -5.16
CA PRO A 73 -4.16 4.74 -4.65
C PRO A 73 -4.04 3.21 -4.61
N ALA A 74 -4.69 2.58 -3.64
CA ALA A 74 -4.66 1.13 -3.51
C ALA A 74 -5.33 0.45 -4.70
N SER A 75 -4.55 -0.32 -5.45
CA SER A 75 -5.06 -1.32 -6.39
C SER A 75 -4.95 -2.69 -5.72
N PHE A 76 -6.04 -3.46 -5.67
CA PHE A 76 -6.02 -4.88 -5.29
C PHE A 76 -5.31 -5.66 -6.41
N PRO A 77 -4.05 -6.12 -6.25
CA PRO A 77 -3.37 -6.84 -7.31
C PRO A 77 -3.67 -8.33 -7.10
N VAL A 78 -4.79 -8.81 -7.64
CA VAL A 78 -5.01 -10.25 -7.71
C VAL A 78 -4.56 -10.73 -9.08
N GLN A 79 -3.25 -10.95 -9.23
CA GLN A 79 -2.73 -11.68 -10.38
C GLN A 79 -2.75 -13.18 -10.05
N PHE A 80 -3.79 -13.88 -10.51
CA PHE A 80 -3.80 -15.35 -10.53
C PHE A 80 -2.98 -15.93 -11.69
N SER A 81 -2.27 -15.09 -12.46
CA SER A 81 -1.43 -15.51 -13.58
C SER A 81 -0.04 -15.94 -13.07
N GLY A 82 0.26 -17.24 -13.12
CA GLY A 82 1.55 -17.79 -12.74
C GLY A 82 1.51 -19.29 -12.49
N GLU A 83 2.67 -19.91 -12.27
CA GLU A 83 2.74 -21.29 -11.77
C GLU A 83 2.13 -21.38 -10.37
N ARG A 84 1.47 -22.50 -10.06
CA ARG A 84 0.88 -22.72 -8.73
C ARG A 84 1.98 -22.74 -7.66
N PRO A 85 1.80 -22.03 -6.53
CA PRO A 85 2.82 -22.03 -5.49
C PRO A 85 2.99 -23.42 -4.87
N ARG A 86 4.21 -23.71 -4.42
CA ARG A 86 4.65 -25.05 -3.99
C ARG A 86 4.62 -25.19 -2.47
N CYS A 87 4.43 -26.43 -2.01
CA CYS A 87 4.56 -26.80 -0.60
C CYS A 87 6.04 -26.69 -0.16
N PRO A 88 6.35 -26.00 0.95
CA PRO A 88 7.73 -25.86 1.41
C PRO A 88 8.36 -27.16 1.94
N VAL A 89 7.56 -28.19 2.21
CA VAL A 89 8.04 -29.48 2.74
C VAL A 89 8.36 -30.48 1.62
N CYS A 90 7.51 -30.58 0.59
CA CYS A 90 7.65 -31.60 -0.46
C CYS A 90 7.85 -31.04 -1.88
N GLY A 91 7.81 -29.72 -2.06
CA GLY A 91 8.01 -29.06 -3.36
C GLY A 91 6.89 -29.26 -4.38
N GLN A 92 5.82 -29.99 -4.03
CA GLN A 92 4.68 -30.25 -4.92
C GLN A 92 3.73 -29.03 -4.99
N PRO A 93 3.05 -28.81 -6.13
CA PRO A 93 1.99 -27.81 -6.25
C PRO A 93 0.86 -28.08 -5.24
N VAL A 94 0.38 -27.05 -4.55
CA VAL A 94 -0.72 -27.20 -3.58
C VAL A 94 -2.06 -27.15 -4.33
N HIS A 95 -2.80 -28.27 -4.33
CA HIS A 95 -4.10 -28.40 -5.01
C HIS A 95 -5.27 -28.00 -4.08
N ASP A 96 -5.33 -28.58 -2.89
CA ASP A 96 -6.28 -28.22 -1.84
C ASP A 96 -5.53 -27.54 -0.70
N LYS A 97 -5.52 -26.20 -0.69
CA LYS A 97 -4.79 -25.41 0.29
C LYS A 97 -5.46 -25.56 1.67
N PRO A 98 -4.77 -26.11 2.69
CA PRO A 98 -5.31 -26.13 4.04
C PRO A 98 -5.54 -24.71 4.57
N GLU A 99 -6.62 -24.48 5.33
CA GLU A 99 -7.00 -23.13 5.78
C GLU A 99 -5.93 -22.43 6.63
N HIS A 100 -5.09 -23.20 7.33
CA HIS A 100 -4.00 -22.68 8.16
C HIS A 100 -2.78 -22.24 7.34
N MET A 101 -2.79 -22.39 6.01
CA MET A 101 -1.72 -21.94 5.11
C MET A 101 -2.14 -20.74 4.26
N THR A 102 -1.17 -19.92 3.88
CA THR A 102 -1.36 -18.80 2.96
C THR A 102 -0.16 -18.64 2.04
N GLN A 103 -0.37 -18.00 0.91
CA GLN A 103 0.70 -17.70 -0.03
C GLN A 103 1.64 -16.67 0.60
N LEU A 104 2.92 -17.00 0.67
CA LEU A 104 3.95 -16.17 1.26
C LEU A 104 4.51 -15.19 0.23
N ASP A 105 4.80 -15.66 -0.98
CA ASP A 105 5.29 -14.90 -2.12
C ASP A 105 4.75 -15.53 -3.41
N ALA A 106 5.25 -15.11 -4.58
CA ALA A 106 4.78 -15.63 -5.86
C ALA A 106 4.88 -17.17 -5.99
N THR A 107 5.78 -17.83 -5.26
CA THR A 107 6.14 -19.24 -5.48
C THR A 107 5.95 -20.15 -4.25
N HIS A 108 5.80 -19.62 -3.04
CA HIS A 108 5.74 -20.41 -1.80
C HIS A 108 4.45 -20.23 -0.99
N PHE A 109 4.03 -21.32 -0.33
CA PHE A 109 3.05 -21.30 0.76
C PHE A 109 3.74 -21.41 2.13
N ALA A 110 3.14 -20.80 3.15
CA ALA A 110 3.58 -20.94 4.53
C ALA A 110 2.40 -21.03 5.52
N PRO A 111 2.60 -21.66 6.69
CA PRO A 111 1.63 -21.58 7.79
C PRO A 111 1.38 -20.13 8.21
N LYS A 112 0.12 -19.77 8.49
CA LYS A 112 -0.30 -18.40 8.82
C LYS A 112 0.36 -17.80 10.07
N ASN A 113 0.93 -18.62 10.94
CA ASN A 113 1.47 -18.21 12.24
C ASN A 113 2.99 -17.96 12.24
N ILE A 114 3.68 -18.08 11.10
CA ILE A 114 5.12 -17.78 11.03
C ILE A 114 5.41 -16.30 11.29
N PRO A 115 6.59 -15.94 11.82
CA PRO A 115 6.95 -14.54 12.15
C PRO A 115 6.73 -13.56 10.99
N ARG A 116 7.13 -13.94 9.76
CA ARG A 116 6.98 -13.13 8.55
C ARG A 116 5.51 -12.73 8.27
N LEU A 117 4.54 -13.61 8.53
CA LEU A 117 3.12 -13.31 8.35
C LEU A 117 2.51 -12.56 9.54
N ARG A 118 3.01 -12.79 10.76
CA ARG A 118 2.66 -11.96 11.93
C ARG A 118 3.09 -10.51 11.71
N PHE A 119 4.27 -10.29 11.15
CA PHE A 119 4.74 -8.97 10.73
C PHE A 119 3.79 -8.32 9.72
N ARG A 120 3.37 -9.02 8.66
CA ARG A 120 2.37 -8.49 7.70
C ARG A 120 1.07 -8.09 8.38
N GLY A 121 0.52 -8.94 9.25
CA GLY A 121 -0.70 -8.61 9.99
C GLY A 121 -0.55 -7.40 10.92
N LYS A 122 0.64 -7.20 11.50
CA LYS A 122 0.96 -5.98 12.27
C LYS A 122 1.02 -4.75 11.35
N MET A 123 1.62 -4.87 10.16
CA MET A 123 1.63 -3.79 9.17
C MET A 123 0.23 -3.41 8.69
N ASP A 124 -0.66 -4.37 8.47
CA ASP A 124 -2.07 -4.11 8.14
C ASP A 124 -2.76 -3.32 9.27
N SER A 125 -2.48 -3.68 10.53
CA SER A 125 -3.02 -2.97 11.70
C SER A 125 -2.48 -1.54 11.81
N VAL A 126 -1.18 -1.33 11.56
CA VAL A 126 -0.53 -0.01 11.53
C VAL A 126 -1.13 0.85 10.41
N GLN A 127 -1.28 0.31 9.21
CA GLN A 127 -1.89 1.01 8.09
C GLN A 127 -3.35 1.42 8.40
N GLY A 128 -4.13 0.50 8.97
CA GLY A 128 -5.52 0.78 9.37
C GLY A 128 -5.60 1.86 10.45
N LEU A 129 -4.74 1.80 11.48
CA LEU A 129 -4.66 2.82 12.52
C LEU A 129 -4.31 4.19 11.92
N MET A 130 -3.35 4.24 11.01
CA MET A 130 -2.95 5.47 10.34
C MET A 130 -4.10 6.09 9.53
N GLN A 131 -4.90 5.27 8.84
CA GLN A 131 -6.10 5.71 8.13
C GLN A 131 -7.20 6.22 9.07
N LEU A 132 -7.40 5.57 10.23
CA LEU A 132 -8.34 6.03 11.26
C LEU A 132 -7.93 7.40 11.82
N ILE A 133 -6.64 7.58 12.12
CA ILE A 133 -6.11 8.85 12.61
C ILE A 133 -6.24 9.94 11.53
N ALA A 134 -5.98 9.61 10.26
CA ALA A 134 -6.20 10.54 9.14
C ALA A 134 -7.68 10.96 9.03
N ALA A 135 -8.62 10.03 9.20
CA ALA A 135 -10.06 10.35 9.21
C ALA A 135 -10.42 11.28 10.38
N ARG A 136 -9.88 11.02 11.58
CA ARG A 136 -10.05 11.88 12.76
C ARG A 136 -9.46 13.27 12.53
N ALA A 137 -8.25 13.37 11.99
CA ALA A 137 -7.61 14.63 11.62
C ALA A 137 -8.48 15.46 10.66
N ARG A 138 -9.06 14.83 9.62
CA ARG A 138 -10.02 15.53 8.72
C ARG A 138 -11.25 16.04 9.46
N SER A 139 -11.79 15.28 10.42
CA SER A 139 -12.94 15.74 11.23
C SER A 139 -12.63 16.99 12.06
N TRP A 140 -11.35 17.22 12.39
CA TRP A 140 -10.85 18.42 13.06
C TRP A 140 -10.26 19.46 12.12
N ARG A 141 -10.44 19.31 10.80
CA ARG A 141 -9.91 20.21 9.76
C ARG A 141 -8.37 20.29 9.72
N LEU A 142 -7.68 19.28 10.23
CA LEU A 142 -6.23 19.10 10.08
C LEU A 142 -5.93 18.39 8.76
N THR A 143 -6.26 19.04 7.63
CA THR A 143 -6.22 18.41 6.30
C THR A 143 -4.82 18.03 5.85
N ASP A 144 -3.81 18.85 6.18
CA ASP A 144 -2.43 18.60 5.77
C ASP A 144 -1.85 17.41 6.54
N LEU A 145 -2.08 17.35 7.85
CA LEU A 145 -1.74 16.19 8.67
C LEU A 145 -2.41 14.91 8.14
N ALA A 146 -3.70 14.98 7.79
CA ALA A 146 -4.39 13.84 7.20
C ALA A 146 -3.76 13.40 5.87
N GLY A 147 -3.36 14.34 5.02
CA GLY A 147 -2.66 14.06 3.77
C GLY A 147 -1.32 13.38 3.98
N HIS A 148 -0.53 13.82 4.97
CA HIS A 148 0.72 13.14 5.33
C HIS A 148 0.50 11.74 5.89
N LEU A 149 -0.54 11.54 6.70
CA LEU A 149 -0.92 10.20 7.19
C LEU A 149 -1.36 9.28 6.05
N ASP A 150 -2.05 9.80 5.02
CA ASP A 150 -2.38 9.02 3.82
C ASP A 150 -1.11 8.58 3.08
N THR A 151 -0.15 9.49 2.90
CA THR A 151 1.16 9.17 2.29
C THR A 151 1.90 8.11 3.10
N LEU A 152 1.95 8.22 4.43
CA LEU A 152 2.57 7.18 5.26
C LEU A 152 1.81 5.84 5.22
N ALA A 153 0.49 5.86 5.05
CA ALA A 153 -0.30 4.64 4.88
C ALA A 153 -0.02 3.99 3.52
N ALA A 154 0.28 4.77 2.48
CA ALA A 154 0.81 4.26 1.22
C ALA A 154 2.23 3.68 1.40
N TYR A 155 3.07 4.29 2.23
CA TYR A 155 4.40 3.76 2.54
C TYR A 155 4.34 2.41 3.27
N CYS A 156 3.35 2.19 4.14
CA CYS A 156 3.11 0.86 4.74
C CYS A 156 2.86 -0.22 3.67
N ARG A 157 2.08 0.11 2.62
CA ARG A 157 1.85 -0.79 1.48
C ARG A 157 3.12 -1.00 0.65
N GLU A 158 3.94 0.03 0.50
CA GLU A 158 5.24 -0.06 -0.16
C GLU A 158 6.17 -1.04 0.57
N ILE A 159 6.26 -0.96 1.90
CA ILE A 159 7.04 -1.91 2.72
C ILE A 159 6.56 -3.35 2.52
N VAL A 160 5.25 -3.60 2.63
CA VAL A 160 4.68 -4.96 2.46
C VAL A 160 4.86 -5.46 1.02
N SER A 161 4.72 -4.58 0.03
CA SER A 161 4.96 -4.90 -1.39
C SER A 161 6.43 -5.26 -1.63
N ALA A 162 7.37 -4.50 -1.08
CA ALA A 162 8.80 -4.76 -1.21
C ALA A 162 9.21 -6.09 -0.56
N GLU A 163 8.63 -6.37 0.60
CA GLU A 163 8.81 -7.63 1.31
C GLU A 163 8.19 -8.82 0.56
N TYR A 164 6.98 -8.68 0.00
CA TYR A 164 6.33 -9.75 -0.77
C TYR A 164 7.08 -10.11 -2.05
N ASN A 165 7.59 -9.09 -2.75
CA ASN A 165 8.26 -9.25 -4.04
C ASN A 165 9.79 -9.43 -3.92
N ASP A 166 10.31 -9.54 -2.71
CA ASP A 166 11.74 -9.64 -2.42
C ASP A 166 12.61 -8.59 -3.15
N ARG A 167 12.17 -7.33 -3.08
CA ARG A 167 12.89 -6.16 -3.61
C ARG A 167 13.23 -5.19 -2.49
N GLU A 168 14.17 -4.29 -2.74
CA GLU A 168 14.43 -3.17 -1.82
C GLU A 168 13.19 -2.29 -1.65
N VAL A 169 12.99 -1.82 -0.41
CA VAL A 169 12.00 -0.80 -0.09
C VAL A 169 12.42 0.53 -0.70
N ALA A 170 11.50 1.22 -1.37
CA ALA A 170 11.77 2.58 -1.83
C ALA A 170 12.04 3.52 -0.64
N PRO A 171 12.89 4.56 -0.80
CA PRO A 171 13.14 5.51 0.27
C PRO A 171 11.87 6.26 0.66
N ILE A 172 11.77 6.60 1.95
CA ILE A 172 10.65 7.37 2.49
C ILE A 172 10.79 8.84 2.12
N GLU A 173 9.66 9.45 1.77
CA GLU A 173 9.50 10.89 1.63
C GLU A 173 8.15 11.28 2.25
N VAL A 174 8.17 12.27 3.14
CA VAL A 174 6.96 12.77 3.80
C VAL A 174 7.11 14.24 4.17
N ALA A 175 6.04 15.03 4.00
CA ALA A 175 6.04 16.45 4.32
C ALA A 175 7.21 17.23 3.70
N GLY A 176 7.63 16.83 2.49
CA GLY A 176 8.74 17.45 1.76
C GLY A 176 10.14 17.06 2.24
N LEU A 177 10.28 16.13 3.18
CA LEU A 177 11.57 15.62 3.66
C LEU A 177 11.86 14.23 3.10
N ASP A 178 13.10 14.06 2.64
CA ASP A 178 13.69 12.75 2.38
C ASP A 178 14.18 12.09 3.70
N GLU A 179 14.74 10.88 3.60
CA GLU A 179 15.23 10.13 4.76
C GLU A 179 16.26 10.91 5.59
N ALA A 180 17.21 11.59 4.94
CA ALA A 180 18.31 12.28 5.61
C ALA A 180 17.80 13.53 6.34
N ALA A 181 16.97 14.33 5.68
CA ALA A 181 16.36 15.51 6.27
C ALA A 181 15.39 15.14 7.40
N LEU A 182 14.64 14.05 7.25
CA LEU A 182 13.77 13.53 8.31
C LEU A 182 14.57 13.15 9.56
N ARG A 183 15.72 12.50 9.38
CA ARG A 183 16.62 12.14 10.48
C ARG A 183 17.16 13.38 11.18
N GLU A 184 17.61 14.38 10.43
CA GLU A 184 18.10 15.65 11.01
C GLU A 184 16.99 16.35 11.81
N ALA A 185 15.78 16.46 11.24
CA ALA A 185 14.66 17.13 11.88
C ALA A 185 14.20 16.44 13.18
N THR A 186 14.29 15.10 13.23
CA THR A 186 13.84 14.33 14.41
C THR A 186 14.92 14.16 15.47
N HIS A 187 16.22 14.19 15.11
CA HIS A 187 17.33 14.18 16.08
C HIS A 187 17.66 15.58 16.63
N HIS A 188 17.41 16.63 15.86
CA HIS A 188 17.72 18.01 16.22
C HIS A 188 16.52 18.95 16.05
N PRO A 189 15.35 18.65 16.67
CA PRO A 189 14.13 19.43 16.46
C PRO A 189 14.27 20.89 16.91
N GLN A 190 15.09 21.17 17.92
CA GLN A 190 15.32 22.56 18.38
C GLN A 190 16.02 23.40 17.31
N LYS A 191 16.94 22.79 16.55
CA LYS A 191 17.68 23.45 15.47
C LYS A 191 16.80 23.66 14.23
N VAL A 192 15.99 22.65 13.89
CA VAL A 192 15.22 22.64 12.63
C VAL A 192 13.85 23.31 12.76
N LEU A 193 13.15 23.09 13.88
CA LEU A 193 11.76 23.53 14.11
C LEU A 193 11.62 24.54 15.26
N GLY A 194 12.70 24.84 15.99
CA GLY A 194 12.67 25.79 17.12
C GLY A 194 11.99 25.26 18.39
N ILE A 195 11.64 23.97 18.43
CA ILE A 195 10.99 23.32 19.59
C ILE A 195 11.86 22.20 20.18
N PRO A 196 11.80 21.95 21.49
CA PRO A 196 12.51 20.82 22.09
C PRO A 196 11.92 19.48 21.64
N HIS A 197 12.58 18.39 22.01
CA HIS A 197 11.98 17.07 21.88
C HIS A 197 10.63 17.01 22.60
N LEU A 198 9.66 16.43 21.91
CA LEU A 198 8.31 16.27 22.41
C LEU A 198 8.13 14.96 23.17
N THR A 199 7.42 15.04 24.29
CA THR A 199 6.72 13.92 24.93
C THR A 199 5.28 14.41 25.17
N PRO A 200 4.24 13.78 24.59
CA PRO A 200 2.87 14.23 24.78
C PRO A 200 2.48 14.22 26.27
N GLY A 201 1.97 15.34 26.76
CA GLY A 201 1.45 15.53 28.11
C GLY A 201 -0.08 15.49 28.17
N PRO A 202 -0.69 15.39 29.36
CA PRO A 202 -2.13 15.18 29.52
C PRO A 202 -3.01 16.30 28.96
N ASP A 203 -2.45 17.51 28.78
CA ASP A 203 -3.17 18.68 28.26
C ASP A 203 -3.00 18.84 26.73
N ASP A 204 -2.23 17.97 26.08
CA ASP A 204 -2.08 18.01 24.62
C ASP A 204 -3.37 17.58 23.93
N HIS A 205 -3.57 18.11 22.72
CA HIS A 205 -4.73 17.75 21.91
C HIS A 205 -4.74 16.24 21.61
N GLU A 206 -5.94 15.63 21.59
CA GLU A 206 -6.15 14.19 21.39
C GLU A 206 -5.38 13.62 20.19
N ILE A 207 -5.25 14.39 19.11
CA ILE A 207 -4.48 13.97 17.91
C ILE A 207 -3.02 13.60 18.24
N LEU A 208 -2.38 14.30 19.18
CA LEU A 208 -0.98 14.07 19.54
C LEU A 208 -0.82 12.74 20.29
N HIS A 209 -1.81 12.38 21.11
CA HIS A 209 -1.86 11.08 21.76
C HIS A 209 -2.03 9.94 20.75
N TRP A 210 -2.90 10.13 19.76
CA TRP A 210 -3.08 9.16 18.68
C TRP A 210 -1.83 8.98 17.82
N LEU A 211 -1.13 10.07 17.48
CA LEU A 211 0.13 9.99 16.75
C LEU A 211 1.21 9.26 17.57
N ASN A 212 1.33 9.54 18.87
CA ASN A 212 2.27 8.81 19.72
C ASN A 212 1.90 7.32 19.89
N TYR A 213 0.62 7.00 19.97
CA TYR A 213 0.16 5.60 19.96
C TYR A 213 0.54 4.92 18.64
N LEU A 214 0.29 5.57 17.49
CA LEU A 214 0.72 5.08 16.18
C LEU A 214 2.24 4.87 16.12
N ARG A 215 3.03 5.82 16.61
CA ARG A 215 4.50 5.69 16.66
C ARG A 215 4.94 4.46 17.46
N ALA A 216 4.30 4.20 18.61
CA ALA A 216 4.55 2.99 19.38
C ALA A 216 4.17 1.71 18.60
N GLN A 217 3.02 1.71 17.92
CA GLN A 217 2.60 0.59 17.09
C GLN A 217 3.54 0.31 15.91
N VAL A 218 4.13 1.35 15.31
CA VAL A 218 5.18 1.19 14.27
C VAL A 218 6.45 0.57 14.87
N ARG A 219 6.87 0.97 16.08
CA ARG A 219 8.03 0.36 16.76
C ARG A 219 7.78 -1.09 17.14
N GLU A 220 6.56 -1.46 17.52
CA GLU A 220 6.20 -2.87 17.69
C GLU A 220 6.23 -3.64 16.36
N ALA A 221 5.88 -3.00 15.23
CA ALA A 221 6.04 -3.60 13.91
C ALA A 221 7.51 -3.81 13.53
N GLU A 222 8.39 -2.88 13.90
CA GLU A 222 9.86 -3.02 13.77
C GLU A 222 10.38 -4.27 14.50
N LEU A 223 9.90 -4.52 15.73
CA LEU A 223 10.22 -5.76 16.45
C LEU A 223 9.70 -7.01 15.71
N GLY A 224 8.47 -6.96 15.19
CA GLY A 224 7.93 -8.06 14.38
C GLY A 224 8.75 -8.34 13.11
N ALA A 225 9.34 -7.30 12.49
CA ALA A 225 10.26 -7.47 11.38
C ALA A 225 11.60 -8.08 11.83
N LEU A 226 12.14 -7.67 12.98
CA LEU A 226 13.34 -8.28 13.56
C LEU A 226 13.12 -9.76 13.88
N ASP A 227 11.98 -10.13 14.45
CA ASP A 227 11.63 -11.54 14.69
C ASP A 227 11.56 -12.36 13.39
N ALA A 228 11.16 -11.73 12.28
CA ALA A 228 11.02 -12.39 10.98
C ALA A 228 12.32 -12.46 10.18
N PHE A 229 13.17 -11.43 10.27
CA PHE A 229 14.30 -11.23 9.36
C PHE A 229 15.66 -11.16 10.06
N ALA A 230 15.69 -11.12 11.39
CA ALA A 230 16.90 -11.23 12.21
C ALA A 230 16.68 -12.23 13.37
N PRO A 231 16.27 -13.48 13.09
CA PRO A 231 15.93 -14.43 14.14
C PRO A 231 17.16 -14.88 14.93
N PRO A 232 16.97 -15.38 16.17
CA PRO A 232 18.03 -16.01 16.94
C PRO A 232 18.61 -17.25 16.21
N PRO A 233 19.86 -17.64 16.50
CA PRO A 233 20.75 -17.04 17.50
C PRO A 233 21.63 -15.89 16.98
N MET A 234 21.72 -15.70 15.66
CA MET A 234 22.67 -14.75 15.05
C MET A 234 22.20 -13.30 15.15
N TYR A 235 20.88 -13.04 15.16
CA TYR A 235 20.32 -11.69 15.16
C TYR A 235 20.85 -10.79 14.03
N GLU A 236 21.33 -11.39 12.94
CA GLU A 236 21.81 -10.68 11.76
C GLU A 236 20.64 -10.46 10.78
N PRO A 237 20.35 -9.20 10.41
CA PRO A 237 19.29 -8.92 9.44
C PRO A 237 19.55 -9.49 8.04
N THR A 238 18.66 -10.37 7.60
CA THR A 238 18.56 -10.82 6.20
C THR A 238 17.93 -9.77 5.28
N ARG A 239 17.12 -8.86 5.84
CA ARG A 239 16.48 -7.74 5.15
C ARG A 239 16.69 -6.43 5.91
N PRO A 240 17.93 -5.88 5.93
CA PRO A 240 18.25 -4.66 6.67
C PRO A 240 17.50 -3.42 6.15
N ASP A 241 17.08 -3.44 4.88
CA ASP A 241 16.27 -2.42 4.24
C ASP A 241 14.87 -2.30 4.89
N LEU A 242 14.21 -3.42 5.20
CA LEU A 242 12.91 -3.43 5.87
C LEU A 242 12.98 -2.85 7.30
N ILE A 243 14.02 -3.21 8.04
CA ILE A 243 14.24 -2.70 9.41
C ILE A 243 14.50 -1.20 9.36
N ARG A 244 15.35 -0.74 8.42
CA ARG A 244 15.58 0.69 8.21
C ARG A 244 14.29 1.42 7.85
N ALA A 245 13.49 0.88 6.94
CA ALA A 245 12.22 1.49 6.53
C ALA A 245 11.24 1.68 7.70
N LEU A 246 11.14 0.71 8.61
CA LEU A 246 10.29 0.80 9.81
C LEU A 246 10.84 1.80 10.84
N ASN A 247 12.16 1.80 11.04
CA ASN A 247 12.82 2.80 11.89
C ASN A 247 12.54 4.22 11.39
N ARG A 248 12.60 4.44 10.07
CA ARG A 248 12.28 5.73 9.44
C ARG A 248 10.80 6.04 9.43
N LEU A 249 9.92 5.06 9.28
CA LEU A 249 8.48 5.25 9.42
C LEU A 249 8.11 5.72 10.83
N SER A 250 8.74 5.17 11.88
CA SER A 250 8.51 5.65 13.25
C SER A 250 9.04 7.09 13.46
N SER A 251 10.14 7.44 12.78
CA SER A 251 10.69 8.80 12.74
C SER A 251 9.74 9.76 12.02
N ALA A 252 9.12 9.33 10.92
CA ALA A 252 8.14 10.09 10.18
C ALA A 252 6.90 10.41 11.01
N VAL A 253 6.37 9.44 11.76
CA VAL A 253 5.25 9.69 12.68
C VAL A 253 5.66 10.70 13.77
N TYR A 254 6.86 10.55 14.34
CA TYR A 254 7.36 11.51 15.32
C TYR A 254 7.53 12.92 14.73
N TYR A 255 7.96 13.02 13.48
CA TYR A 255 8.07 14.30 12.79
C TYR A 255 6.70 14.97 12.63
N LEU A 256 5.63 14.22 12.35
CA LEU A 256 4.27 14.76 12.34
C LEU A 256 3.83 15.25 13.74
N GLU A 257 4.22 14.56 14.82
CA GLU A 257 3.99 15.05 16.19
C GLU A 257 4.69 16.39 16.43
N LEU A 258 5.95 16.52 15.99
CA LEU A 258 6.73 17.75 16.12
C LEU A 258 6.14 18.90 15.30
N LEU A 259 5.75 18.67 14.04
CA LEU A 259 5.09 19.67 13.20
C LEU A 259 3.79 20.16 13.82
N TYR A 260 2.99 19.25 14.39
CA TYR A 260 1.78 19.63 15.12
C TYR A 260 2.09 20.51 16.32
N LYS A 261 3.07 20.14 17.14
CA LYS A 261 3.46 20.93 18.32
C LYS A 261 4.04 22.29 17.96
N ALA A 262 4.75 22.38 16.84
CA ALA A 262 5.29 23.63 16.31
C ALA A 262 4.24 24.52 15.63
N GLY A 263 2.96 24.11 15.59
CA GLY A 263 1.87 24.88 14.99
C GLY A 263 1.96 24.96 13.46
N GLN A 264 2.64 24.01 12.81
CA GLN A 264 2.86 24.00 11.36
C GLN A 264 1.70 23.39 10.56
N PHE A 265 0.61 22.99 11.23
CA PHE A 265 -0.63 22.59 10.59
C PHE A 265 -1.68 23.67 10.79
N ASP A 266 -2.14 24.25 9.67
CA ASP A 266 -3.20 25.26 9.69
C ASP A 266 -4.52 24.63 10.13
N TRP A 267 -5.04 25.03 11.29
CA TRP A 267 -6.41 24.77 11.69
C TRP A 267 -7.28 25.93 11.21
N ARG A 268 -7.93 25.80 10.06
CA ARG A 268 -8.95 26.80 9.66
C ARG A 268 -10.24 26.54 10.44
N VAL A 269 -10.36 27.13 11.62
CA VAL A 269 -11.68 27.27 12.28
C VAL A 269 -12.55 28.19 11.43
N PRO A 270 -13.83 27.84 11.20
CA PRO A 270 -14.76 28.68 10.46
C PRO A 270 -15.07 29.97 11.20
#